data_AF-A0A2R8A880-F1
#
_entry.id   AF-A0A2R8A880-F1
#
_cell.length_a   1.000
_cell.length_b   1.000
_cell.length_c   1.000
_cell.angle_alpha   90.00
_cell.angle_beta   90.00
_cell.angle_gamma   90.00
#
_symmetry.space_group_name_H-M   'P 1'
#
loop_
_entity.id
_entity.type
_entity.pdbx_description
1 polymer ?
#
loop_
_entity_poly.entity_id
_entity_poly.type
_entity_poly.pdbx_seq_one_letter_code
_entity_poly.pdbx_strand_id
1 'polypeptide(L)'
;MNDLALVITGGLVGAFISPLLLEMWRQHQREKRWARPRKELLRKMLSASNRTFTSIERLSRTIGASEDETRSLLIELDARGGRMKSGKEAWALISRAPLDQDQEPADDF
;
A
#
# COMPACT_ATOMS: atom_id res chain seq x y z
N MET A 1 -30.80 -5.07 -42.48
CA MET A 1 -29.80 -3.98 -42.38
C MET A 1 -29.53 -3.55 -40.93
N ASN A 2 -30.48 -3.69 -40.00
CA ASN A 2 -30.31 -3.23 -38.62
C ASN A 2 -29.37 -4.10 -37.77
N ASP A 3 -29.33 -5.42 -38.02
CA ASP A 3 -28.46 -6.35 -37.25
C ASP A 3 -26.97 -6.13 -37.52
N LEU A 4 -26.62 -5.79 -38.76
CA LEU A 4 -25.23 -5.56 -39.15
C LEU A 4 -24.68 -4.25 -38.54
N ALA A 5 -25.53 -3.22 -38.46
CA ALA A 5 -25.21 -1.99 -37.75
C ALA A 5 -25.02 -2.25 -36.25
N LEU A 6 -25.90 -3.02 -35.62
CA LEU A 6 -25.80 -3.35 -34.19
C LEU A 6 -24.50 -4.11 -33.86
N VAL A 7 -24.10 -5.08 -34.70
CA VAL A 7 -22.86 -5.85 -34.52
C VAL A 7 -21.62 -4.97 -34.71
N ILE A 8 -21.62 -4.08 -35.70
CA ILE A 8 -20.49 -3.15 -35.95
C ILE A 8 -20.39 -2.12 -34.83
N THR A 9 -21.51 -1.53 -34.39
CA THR A 9 -21.53 -0.55 -33.30
C THR A 9 -21.17 -1.20 -31.97
N GLY A 10 -21.67 -2.41 -31.68
CA GLY A 10 -21.30 -3.19 -30.49
C GLY A 10 -19.82 -3.60 -30.48
N GLY A 11 -19.29 -3.99 -31.64
CA GLY A 11 -17.87 -4.34 -31.79
C GLY A 11 -16.93 -3.15 -31.59
N LEU A 12 -17.28 -1.97 -32.12
CA LEU A 12 -16.51 -0.74 -31.94
C LEU A 12 -16.52 -0.26 -30.48
N VAL A 13 -17.68 -0.27 -29.83
CA VAL A 13 -17.80 0.10 -28.41
C VAL A 13 -17.04 -0.89 -27.53
N GLY A 14 -17.14 -2.19 -27.83
CA GLY A 14 -16.37 -3.22 -27.14
C GLY A 14 -14.87 -3.05 -27.27
N ALA A 15 -14.36 -2.70 -28.46
CA ALA A 15 -12.93 -2.50 -28.70
C ALA A 15 -12.33 -1.32 -27.91
N PHE A 16 -13.10 -0.26 -27.67
CA PHE A 16 -12.65 0.90 -26.89
C PHE A 16 -12.81 0.72 -25.38
N ILE A 17 -13.88 0.06 -24.92
CA ILE A 17 -14.17 -0.08 -23.48
C ILE A 17 -13.44 -1.29 -22.86
N SER A 18 -13.19 -2.36 -23.62
CA SER A 18 -12.55 -3.58 -23.10
C SER A 18 -11.13 -3.39 -22.56
N PRO A 19 -10.23 -2.61 -23.21
CA PRO A 19 -8.90 -2.36 -22.67
C PRO A 19 -8.96 -1.68 -21.30
N LEU A 20 -9.86 -0.70 -21.14
CA LEU A 20 -10.04 0.06 -19.90
C LEU A 20 -10.54 -0.83 -18.76
N LEU A 21 -11.56 -1.65 -19.03
CA LEU A 21 -12.10 -2.62 -18.06
C LEU A 21 -11.06 -3.68 -17.66
N LEU A 22 -10.28 -4.16 -18.62
CA LEU A 22 -9.24 -5.16 -18.37
C LEU A 22 -8.11 -4.60 -17.49
N GLU A 23 -7.71 -3.35 -17.73
CA GLU A 23 -6.69 -2.68 -16.93
C GLU A 23 -7.17 -2.42 -15.50
N MET A 24 -8.39 -1.89 -15.34
CA MET A 24 -9.04 -1.78 -14.02
C MET A 24 -9.11 -3.13 -13.30
N TRP A 25 -9.51 -4.20 -13.99
CA TRP A 25 -9.58 -5.52 -13.39
C TRP A 25 -8.21 -6.05 -12.97
N ARG A 26 -7.18 -5.87 -13.81
CA ARG A 26 -5.80 -6.26 -13.48
C ARG A 26 -5.26 -5.49 -12.28
N GLN A 27 -5.54 -4.19 -12.19
CA GLN A 27 -5.13 -3.35 -11.08
C GLN A 27 -5.83 -3.77 -9.78
N HIS A 28 -7.15 -4.00 -9.86
CA HIS A 28 -7.96 -4.51 -8.74
C HIS A 28 -7.50 -5.89 -8.26
N GLN A 29 -7.11 -6.78 -9.18
CA GLN A 29 -6.57 -8.09 -8.84
C GLN A 29 -5.20 -7.99 -8.16
N ARG A 30 -4.33 -7.07 -8.61
CA ARG A 30 -3.04 -6.83 -7.94
C ARG A 30 -3.22 -6.28 -6.53
N GLU A 31 -4.11 -5.29 -6.35
CA GLU A 31 -4.45 -4.75 -5.03
C GLU A 31 -4.98 -5.83 -4.08
N LYS A 32 -5.95 -6.63 -4.55
CA LYS A 32 -6.57 -7.68 -3.75
C LYS A 32 -5.61 -8.80 -3.38
N ARG A 33 -4.72 -9.19 -4.30
CA ARG A 33 -3.83 -10.34 -4.11
C ARG A 33 -2.61 -10.02 -3.27
N TRP A 34 -2.06 -8.81 -3.36
CA TRP A 34 -0.78 -8.48 -2.74
C TRP A 34 -0.88 -7.30 -1.76
N ALA A 35 -1.48 -6.19 -2.15
CA ALA A 35 -1.51 -4.99 -1.31
C ALA A 35 -2.32 -5.22 -0.02
N ARG A 36 -3.49 -5.87 -0.12
CA ARG A 36 -4.34 -6.12 1.06
C ARG A 36 -3.68 -7.03 2.12
N PRO A 37 -3.13 -8.21 1.78
CA PRO A 37 -2.41 -9.03 2.76
C PRO A 37 -1.20 -8.32 3.38
N ARG A 38 -0.42 -7.57 2.56
CA ARG A 38 0.73 -6.80 3.03
C ARG A 38 0.30 -5.71 4.02
N LYS A 39 -0.76 -4.95 3.72
CA LYS A 39 -1.31 -3.94 4.63
C LYS A 39 -1.79 -4.54 5.94
N GLU A 40 -2.43 -5.70 5.91
CA GLU A 40 -2.88 -6.37 7.12
C GLU A 40 -1.70 -6.81 8.00
N LEU A 41 -0.62 -7.31 7.39
CA LEU A 41 0.60 -7.68 8.09
C LEU A 41 1.31 -6.46 8.69
N LEU A 42 1.46 -5.36 7.94
CA LEU A 42 2.00 -4.09 8.45
C LEU A 42 1.18 -3.59 9.64
N ARG A 43 -0.15 -3.56 9.51
CA ARG A 43 -1.04 -3.11 10.59
C ARG A 43 -0.83 -3.97 11.84
N LYS A 44 -0.81 -5.30 11.71
CA LYS A 44 -0.58 -6.23 12.83
C LYS A 44 0.78 -5.98 13.48
N MET A 45 1.85 -5.82 12.70
CA MET A 45 3.19 -5.53 13.23
C MET A 45 3.21 -4.22 14.00
N LEU A 46 2.74 -3.13 13.40
CA LEU A 46 2.78 -1.81 14.02
C LEU A 46 1.84 -1.71 15.23
N SER A 47 0.71 -2.44 15.23
CA SER A 47 -0.20 -2.47 16.38
C SER A 47 0.27 -3.37 17.52
N ALA A 48 0.94 -4.49 17.22
CA ALA A 48 1.38 -5.46 18.22
C ALA A 48 2.81 -5.19 18.72
N SER A 49 3.57 -4.32 18.04
CA SER A 49 4.93 -3.98 18.44
C SER A 49 4.93 -3.37 19.85
N ASN A 50 5.89 -3.80 20.67
CA ASN A 50 6.22 -3.13 21.92
C ASN A 50 6.96 -1.80 21.68
N ARG A 51 7.43 -1.57 20.45
CA ARG A 51 8.06 -0.32 20.00
C ARG A 51 7.00 0.55 19.33
N THR A 52 7.10 1.86 19.48
CA THR A 52 6.19 2.79 18.79
C THR A 52 6.50 2.85 17.30
N PHE A 53 7.79 2.91 16.96
CA PHE A 53 8.31 2.96 15.61
C PHE A 53 8.99 1.65 15.24
N THR A 54 9.04 1.35 13.95
CA THR A 54 9.76 0.19 13.39
C THR A 54 10.47 0.61 12.11
N SER A 55 11.72 0.17 11.95
CA SER A 55 12.55 0.50 10.78
C SER A 55 11.92 0.06 9.46
N ILE A 56 12.11 0.86 8.41
CA ILE A 56 11.55 0.59 7.07
C ILE A 56 12.08 -0.73 6.50
N GLU A 57 13.36 -1.04 6.76
CA GLU A 57 14.03 -2.27 6.33
C GLU A 57 13.40 -3.52 6.95
N ARG A 58 12.95 -3.43 8.21
CA ARG A 58 12.26 -4.54 8.88
C ARG A 58 10.86 -4.71 8.33
N LEU A 59 10.13 -3.62 8.12
CA LEU A 59 8.77 -3.64 7.59
C LEU A 59 8.75 -4.22 6.16
N SER A 60 9.62 -3.74 5.28
CA SER A 60 9.73 -4.18 3.88
C SER A 60 10.12 -5.64 3.76
N ARG A 61 11.10 -6.08 4.56
CA ARG A 61 11.49 -7.50 4.65
C ARG A 61 10.34 -8.39 5.11
N THR A 62 9.54 -7.93 6.08
CA THR A 62 8.46 -8.74 6.64
C THR A 62 7.31 -8.94 5.63
N ILE A 63 7.00 -7.93 4.83
CA ILE A 63 5.92 -8.01 3.82
C ILE A 63 6.41 -8.47 2.44
N GLY A 64 7.72 -8.70 2.27
CA GLY A 64 8.34 -9.10 1.01
C GLY A 64 8.09 -8.08 -0.10
N ALA A 65 8.32 -6.80 0.18
CA ALA A 65 8.16 -5.69 -0.77
C ALA A 65 9.39 -4.78 -0.76
N SER A 66 9.52 -3.91 -1.76
CA SER A 66 10.54 -2.85 -1.74
C SER A 66 10.22 -1.83 -0.66
N GLU A 67 11.21 -1.04 -0.24
CA GLU A 67 10.97 0.05 0.71
C GLU A 67 9.98 1.09 0.15
N ASP A 68 10.07 1.44 -1.12
CA ASP A 68 9.14 2.41 -1.76
C ASP A 68 7.69 1.89 -1.78
N GLU A 69 7.48 0.62 -2.11
CA GLU A 69 6.16 0.01 -2.03
C GLU A 69 5.68 0.00 -0.57
N THR A 70 6.57 -0.30 0.37
CA THR A 70 6.27 -0.30 1.80
C THR A 70 5.85 1.08 2.29
N ARG A 71 6.57 2.15 1.92
CA ARG A 71 6.20 3.55 2.23
C ARG A 71 4.81 3.89 1.70
N SER A 72 4.51 3.50 0.46
CA SER A 72 3.19 3.73 -0.14
C SER A 72 2.08 3.04 0.67
N LEU A 73 2.26 1.77 1.01
CA LEU A 73 1.30 1.01 1.83
C LEU A 73 1.17 1.56 3.26
N LEU A 74 2.24 2.10 3.83
CA LEU A 74 2.23 2.72 5.15
C LEU A 74 1.43 4.03 5.16
N ILE A 75 1.58 4.87 4.14
CA ILE A 75 0.76 6.07 3.96
C ILE A 75 -0.72 5.69 3.82
N GLU A 76 -1.03 4.67 3.02
CA GLU A 76 -2.41 4.16 2.91
C GLU A 76 -2.97 3.62 4.25
N LEU A 77 -2.10 3.26 5.19
CA LEU A 77 -2.47 2.76 6.52
C LEU A 77 -2.55 3.86 7.59
N ASP A 78 -2.43 5.14 7.21
CA ASP A 78 -2.37 6.26 8.14
C ASP A 78 -1.19 6.13 9.11
N ALA A 79 -0.04 5.68 8.57
CA ALA A 79 1.23 5.66 9.27
C ALA A 79 2.06 6.90 8.91
N ARG A 80 2.93 7.31 9.83
CA ARG A 80 3.90 8.40 9.62
C ARG A 80 5.32 7.91 9.67
N GLY A 81 6.18 8.59 8.92
CA GLY A 81 7.63 8.47 9.03
C GLY A 81 8.15 9.20 10.27
N GLY A 82 9.26 8.71 10.79
CA GLY A 82 10.07 9.30 11.83
C GLY A 82 11.53 8.91 11.59
N ARG A 83 12.43 9.45 12.41
CA ARG A 83 13.86 9.18 12.32
C ARG A 83 14.37 8.63 13.63
N MET A 84 14.86 7.40 13.62
CA MET A 84 15.52 6.79 14.78
C MET A 84 16.75 7.59 15.22
N LYS A 85 17.20 7.38 16.46
CA LYS A 85 18.42 8.01 17.00
C LYS A 85 19.66 7.71 16.15
N SER A 86 19.74 6.52 15.56
CA SER A 86 20.75 6.14 14.58
C SER A 86 20.67 6.89 13.24
N GLY A 87 19.65 7.73 13.03
CA GLY A 87 19.40 8.44 11.77
C GLY A 87 18.60 7.63 10.75
N LYS A 88 18.27 6.37 11.05
CA LYS A 88 17.50 5.49 10.17
C LYS A 88 16.04 5.89 10.07
N GLU A 89 15.44 5.62 8.93
CA GLU A 89 14.01 5.82 8.70
C GLU A 89 13.20 4.78 9.45
N ALA A 90 12.16 5.25 10.15
CA ALA A 90 11.24 4.39 10.87
C ALA A 90 9.80 4.86 10.73
N TRP A 91 8.86 3.96 10.94
CA TRP A 91 7.44 4.21 10.73
C TRP A 91 6.60 3.72 11.89
N ALA A 92 5.51 4.44 12.15
CA ALA A 92 4.54 4.15 13.19
C ALA A 92 3.13 4.50 12.71
N LEU A 93 2.10 3.81 13.21
CA LEU A 93 0.72 4.26 13.01
C LEU A 93 0.54 5.62 13.69
N ILE A 94 -0.14 6.57 13.04
CA ILE A 94 -0.41 7.89 13.62
C ILE A 94 -1.20 7.77 14.94
N SER A 95 -2.07 6.76 15.05
CA SER A 95 -2.79 6.45 16.29
C SER A 95 -1.89 6.07 17.47
N ARG A 96 -0.62 5.70 17.22
CA ARG A 96 0.39 5.34 18.23
C ARG A 96 1.47 6.41 18.38
N ALA A 97 1.78 7.14 17.30
CA ALA A 97 2.69 8.27 17.29
C ALA A 97 2.02 9.46 16.58
N PRO A 98 1.21 10.25 17.31
CA PRO A 98 0.56 11.44 16.78
C PRO A 98 1.57 12.44 16.19
N LEU A 99 1.14 13.20 15.17
CA LEU A 99 2.00 14.14 14.44
C LEU A 99 2.45 15.35 15.27
N ASP A 100 1.66 15.72 16.28
CA ASP A 100 1.88 16.83 17.21
C ASP A 100 2.84 16.47 18.36
N GLN A 101 3.29 15.21 18.42
CA GLN A 101 4.23 14.75 19.43
C GLN A 101 5.60 14.50 18.79
N ASP A 102 6.60 15.23 19.27
CA ASP A 102 8.02 14.95 19.00
C ASP A 102 8.48 13.71 19.79
N GLN A 103 7.97 12.56 19.37
CA GLN A 103 8.43 11.27 19.86
C GLN A 103 9.67 10.86 19.07
N GLU A 104 10.84 10.92 19.69
CA GLU A 104 12.06 10.34 19.12
C GLU A 104 11.97 8.80 19.12
N PRO A 105 12.02 8.14 17.95
CA PRO A 105 12.08 6.70 17.84
C PRO A 105 13.34 6.13 18.50
N ALA A 106 13.18 5.18 19.41
CA ALA A 106 14.29 4.37 19.92
C ALA A 106 14.82 3.42 18.83
N ASP A 107 16.13 3.15 18.87
CA ASP A 107 16.77 2.27 17.88
C ASP A 107 16.30 0.81 18.00
N ASP A 108 16.15 0.16 16.84
CA ASP A 108 15.97 -1.29 16.78
C ASP A 108 17.30 -1.98 17.11
N PHE A 109 17.54 -2.29 18.39
CA PHE A 109 18.54 -3.30 18.79
C PHE A 109 18.08 -4.69 18.32
#